data_AF-A0A929G6R2-F1
#
_entry.id   AF-A0A929G6R2-F1
#
_cell.length_a   1.000
_cell.length_b   1.000
_cell.length_c   1.000
_cell.angle_alpha   90.00
_cell.angle_beta   90.00
_cell.angle_gamma   90.00
#
_symmetry.space_group_name_H-M   'P 1'
#
loop_
_entity.id
_entity.type
_entity.pdbx_description
1 polymer ?
#
loop_
_entity_poly.entity_id
_entity_poly.type
_entity_poly.pdbx_seq_one_letter_code
_entity_poly.pdbx_strand_id
1 'polypeptide(L)'
;LLMPSSEGISAEVRQNPNAIGYDGLGYVTPDQKTIAVAADPGGPYVLPSIETVNSEAYPIARDLYMYTAGEPQGTIADYLAWIRSSEGQVIVGELGSVPLSAVDW
;
A
#
# COMPACT_ATOMS: atom_id res chain seq x y z
N LEU A 1 -16.05 1.58 16.54
CA LEU A 1 -16.91 1.70 15.36
C LEU A 1 -16.35 0.77 14.29
N LEU A 2 -17.16 -0.01 13.60
CA LEU A 2 -16.75 -0.73 12.40
C LEU A 2 -17.09 0.16 11.20
N MET A 3 -16.06 0.67 10.51
CA MET A 3 -16.24 1.45 9.29
C MET A 3 -16.00 0.52 8.10
N PRO A 4 -16.92 0.41 7.13
CA PRO A 4 -16.84 -0.61 6.08
C PRO A 4 -15.90 -0.25 4.90
N SER A 5 -15.31 0.96 4.88
CA SER A 5 -14.41 1.40 3.82
C SER A 5 -13.33 2.35 4.31
N SER A 6 -12.27 2.51 3.51
CA SER A 6 -11.21 3.50 3.67
C SER A 6 -11.77 4.93 3.80
N GLU A 7 -12.69 5.33 2.92
CA GLU A 7 -13.33 6.64 3.00
C GLU A 7 -14.12 6.84 4.30
N GLY A 8 -14.76 5.77 4.79
CA GLY A 8 -15.41 5.78 6.09
C GLY A 8 -14.41 6.08 7.20
N ILE A 9 -13.34 5.29 7.30
CA ILE A 9 -12.26 5.48 8.29
C ILE A 9 -11.72 6.92 8.20
N SER A 10 -11.45 7.39 6.98
CA SER A 10 -10.97 8.75 6.71
C SER A 10 -11.92 9.83 7.20
N ALA A 11 -13.24 9.68 6.97
CA ALA A 11 -14.24 10.62 7.45
C ALA A 11 -14.33 10.69 8.99
N GLU A 12 -14.29 9.55 9.68
CA GLU A 12 -14.31 9.51 11.15
C GLU A 12 -13.05 10.17 11.73
N VAL A 13 -11.86 9.87 11.20
CA VAL A 13 -10.60 10.48 11.64
C VAL A 13 -10.62 12.01 11.49
N ARG A 14 -11.27 12.54 10.44
CA ARG A 14 -11.41 14.00 10.26
C ARG A 14 -12.35 14.65 11.26
N GLN A 15 -13.46 13.98 11.59
CA GLN A 15 -14.55 14.57 12.37
C GLN A 15 -14.39 14.36 13.88
N ASN A 16 -13.59 13.37 14.29
CA ASN A 16 -13.41 13.00 15.68
C ASN A 16 -11.94 13.14 16.11
N PRO A 17 -11.59 14.16 16.92
CA PRO A 17 -10.20 14.40 17.33
C PRO A 17 -9.61 13.29 18.22
N ASN A 18 -10.44 12.37 18.71
CA ASN A 18 -10.01 11.23 19.53
C ASN A 18 -9.92 9.92 18.73
N ALA A 19 -10.18 9.95 17.41
CA ALA A 19 -10.14 8.75 16.58
C ALA A 19 -8.72 8.40 16.13
N ILE A 20 -8.47 7.11 15.99
CA ILE A 20 -7.33 6.53 15.27
C ILE A 20 -7.88 5.48 14.29
N GLY A 21 -7.35 5.48 13.08
CA GLY A 21 -7.72 4.55 12.02
C GLY A 21 -6.49 4.01 11.32
N TYR A 22 -6.67 2.92 10.56
CA TYR A 22 -5.67 2.39 9.65
C TYR A 22 -6.24 2.41 8.23
N ASP A 23 -5.40 2.73 7.26
CA ASP A 23 -5.82 2.78 5.85
C ASP A 23 -4.64 2.39 4.94
N GLY A 24 -4.93 2.10 3.67
CA GLY A 24 -3.92 1.92 2.65
C GLY A 24 -3.23 3.25 2.34
N LEU A 25 -1.91 3.21 2.10
CA LEU A 25 -1.10 4.41 1.85
C LEU A 25 -1.67 5.31 0.74
N GLY A 26 -2.22 4.72 -0.32
CA GLY A 26 -2.84 5.45 -1.44
C GLY A 26 -4.15 6.19 -1.11
N TYR A 27 -4.77 5.93 0.04
CA TYR A 27 -5.99 6.61 0.48
C TYR A 27 -5.71 7.75 1.47
N VAL A 28 -4.47 7.86 1.96
CA VAL A 28 -4.09 8.90 2.92
C VAL A 28 -3.99 10.26 2.22
N THR A 29 -4.59 11.26 2.84
CA THR A 29 -4.67 12.63 2.31
C THR A 29 -3.90 13.61 3.21
N PRO A 30 -3.42 14.76 2.69
CA PRO A 30 -2.57 15.68 3.47
C PRO A 30 -3.20 16.28 4.73
N ASP A 31 -4.53 16.24 4.84
CA ASP A 31 -5.28 16.71 6.01
C ASP A 31 -5.39 15.66 7.13
N GLN A 32 -4.82 14.47 6.92
CA GLN A 32 -4.69 13.43 7.94
C GLN A 32 -3.27 13.35 8.47
N LYS A 33 -3.11 13.05 9.76
CA LYS A 33 -1.79 12.87 10.39
C LYS A 33 -1.38 11.40 10.36
N THR A 34 -0.40 11.06 9.53
CA THR A 34 0.25 9.75 9.55
C THR A 34 1.18 9.62 10.75
N ILE A 35 1.25 8.42 11.33
CA ILE A 35 2.06 8.11 12.51
C ILE A 35 3.13 7.09 12.14
N ALA A 36 4.34 7.27 12.68
CA ALA A 36 5.43 6.33 12.49
C ALA A 36 5.25 5.10 13.39
N VAL A 37 5.65 3.92 12.90
CA VAL A 37 5.50 2.65 13.61
C VAL A 37 6.87 2.00 13.76
N ALA A 38 7.13 1.44 14.94
CA ALA A 38 8.29 0.59 15.19
C ALA A 38 7.86 -0.89 15.13
N ALA A 39 8.70 -1.75 14.53
CA ALA A 39 8.45 -3.19 14.45
C ALA A 39 8.47 -3.84 15.85
N ASP A 40 9.42 -3.40 16.68
CA ASP A 40 9.69 -3.95 18.00
C ASP A 40 9.68 -2.86 19.08
N PRO A 41 9.38 -3.20 20.34
CA PRO A 41 9.52 -2.28 21.47
C PRO A 41 10.95 -1.70 21.55
N GLY A 42 11.07 -0.38 21.51
CA GLY A 42 12.35 0.33 21.56
C GLY A 42 13.10 0.39 20.22
N GLY A 43 12.53 -0.15 19.14
CA GLY A 43 13.06 -0.03 17.79
C GLY A 43 12.84 1.35 17.16
N PRO A 44 13.41 1.60 15.96
CA PRO A 44 13.21 2.84 15.24
C PRO A 44 11.76 2.99 14.77
N TYR A 45 11.22 4.19 14.89
CA TYR A 45 9.92 4.54 14.33
C TYR A 45 10.08 4.95 12.87
N VAL A 46 9.37 4.27 11.97
CA VAL A 46 9.45 4.49 10.52
C VAL A 46 8.10 5.00 10.01
N LEU A 47 8.13 6.05 9.19
CA LEU A 47 6.93 6.53 8.47
C LEU A 47 6.70 5.70 7.20
N PRO A 48 5.44 5.46 6.79
CA PRO A 48 5.17 4.78 5.53
C PRO A 48 5.51 5.68 4.33
N SER A 49 6.17 5.11 3.35
CA SER A 49 6.49 5.72 2.05
C SER A 49 6.79 4.61 1.04
N ILE A 50 6.82 4.94 -0.26
CA ILE A 50 7.27 3.99 -1.30
C ILE A 50 8.67 3.43 -0.96
N GLU A 51 9.59 4.30 -0.53
CA GLU A 51 10.96 3.93 -0.18
C GLU A 51 11.03 3.00 1.03
N THR A 52 10.30 3.31 2.11
CA THR A 52 10.34 2.53 3.36
C THR A 52 9.59 1.20 3.24
N VAL A 53 8.59 1.12 2.36
CA VAL A 53 7.93 -0.15 2.03
C VAL A 53 8.84 -1.02 1.18
N ASN A 54 9.43 -0.48 0.11
CA ASN A 54 10.31 -1.26 -0.79
C ASN A 54 11.64 -1.68 -0.15
N SER A 55 12.10 -0.98 0.90
CA SER A 55 13.27 -1.38 1.68
C SER A 55 12.93 -2.26 2.88
N GLU A 56 11.65 -2.65 3.04
CA GLU A 56 11.13 -3.42 4.18
C GLU A 56 11.31 -2.74 5.55
N ALA A 57 11.70 -1.46 5.58
CA ALA A 57 11.90 -0.70 6.81
C ALA A 57 10.57 -0.35 7.51
N TYR A 58 9.49 -0.14 6.75
CA TYR A 58 8.16 0.09 7.32
C TYR A 58 7.49 -1.24 7.67
N PRO A 59 7.12 -1.48 8.94
CA PRO A 59 6.74 -2.82 9.41
C PRO A 59 5.31 -3.27 9.03
N ILE A 60 4.48 -2.37 8.50
CA ILE A 60 3.09 -2.68 8.14
C ILE A 60 2.92 -2.54 6.63
N ALA A 61 3.38 -3.55 5.91
CA ALA A 61 3.25 -3.67 4.47
C ALA A 61 2.87 -5.10 4.08
N ARG A 62 2.29 -5.25 2.89
CA ARG A 62 2.01 -6.56 2.29
C ARG A 62 2.07 -6.45 0.78
N ASP A 63 2.42 -7.56 0.14
CA ASP A 63 2.31 -7.67 -1.30
C ASP A 63 0.84 -7.67 -1.76
N LEU A 64 0.65 -7.27 -3.00
CA LEU A 64 -0.59 -7.47 -3.74
C LEU A 64 -0.40 -8.64 -4.71
N TYR A 65 -0.93 -9.80 -4.34
CA TYR A 65 -0.86 -10.98 -5.18
C TYR A 65 -1.98 -11.03 -6.22
N MET A 66 -1.62 -11.45 -7.43
CA MET A 66 -2.55 -11.85 -8.48
C MET A 66 -2.67 -13.37 -8.49
N TYR A 67 -3.89 -13.90 -8.49
CA TYR A 67 -4.15 -15.34 -8.49
C TYR A 67 -4.79 -15.77 -9.81
N THR A 68 -4.28 -16.85 -10.39
CA THR A 68 -4.83 -17.49 -11.59
C THR A 68 -5.15 -18.96 -11.34
N ALA A 69 -6.13 -19.50 -12.08
CA ALA A 69 -6.42 -20.92 -12.06
C ALA A 69 -5.37 -21.67 -12.90
N GLY A 70 -4.29 -22.09 -12.25
CA GLY A 70 -3.13 -22.67 -12.93
C GLY A 70 -2.28 -21.63 -13.66
N GLU A 71 -1.42 -22.11 -14.57
CA GLU A 71 -0.51 -21.26 -15.32
C GLU A 71 -1.25 -20.33 -16.28
N PRO A 72 -1.03 -19.00 -16.22
CA PRO A 72 -1.70 -18.05 -17.08
C PRO A 72 -1.28 -18.22 -18.54
N GLN A 73 -2.26 -18.10 -19.45
CA GLN A 73 -2.04 -18.22 -20.90
C GLN A 73 -2.81 -17.12 -21.64
N GLY A 74 -2.41 -16.86 -22.89
CA GLY A 74 -3.05 -15.85 -23.75
C GLY A 74 -3.15 -14.49 -23.08
N THR A 75 -4.32 -13.85 -23.20
CA THR A 75 -4.57 -12.50 -22.67
C THR A 75 -4.31 -12.35 -21.16
N ILE A 76 -4.49 -13.42 -20.37
CA ILE A 76 -4.19 -13.37 -18.94
C ILE A 76 -2.68 -13.24 -18.72
N ALA A 77 -1.88 -14.02 -19.46
CA ALA A 77 -0.42 -13.91 -19.40
C ALA A 77 0.06 -12.53 -19.89
N ASP A 78 -0.51 -12.03 -20.99
CA ASP A 78 -0.18 -10.71 -21.54
C ASP A 78 -0.49 -9.59 -20.53
N TYR A 79 -1.64 -9.66 -19.87
CA TYR A 79 -2.01 -8.69 -18.83
C TYR A 79 -1.08 -8.75 -17.62
N LEU A 80 -0.76 -9.94 -17.13
CA LEU A 80 0.16 -10.11 -15.99
C LEU A 80 1.58 -9.65 -16.34
N ALA A 81 2.02 -9.82 -17.59
CA ALA A 81 3.28 -9.26 -18.08
C ALA A 81 3.21 -7.73 -18.15
N TRP A 82 2.12 -7.16 -18.66
CA TRP A 82 1.94 -5.71 -18.77
C TRP A 82 1.91 -5.02 -17.42
N ILE A 83 1.16 -5.52 -16.43
CA ILE A 83 1.13 -4.89 -15.10
C ILE A 83 2.51 -4.91 -14.42
N ARG A 84 3.38 -5.88 -14.76
CA ARG A 84 4.76 -5.97 -14.26
C ARG A 84 5.75 -5.11 -15.06
N SER A 85 5.36 -4.62 -16.24
CA SER A 85 6.22 -3.79 -17.07
C SER A 85 6.48 -2.43 -16.42
N SER A 86 7.53 -1.72 -16.88
CA SER A 86 7.81 -0.36 -16.42
C SER A 86 6.61 0.59 -16.60
N GLU A 87 5.87 0.44 -17.69
CA GLU A 87 4.65 1.24 -17.93
C GLU A 87 3.57 0.95 -16.89
N GLY A 88 3.27 -0.33 -16.65
CA GLY A 88 2.29 -0.75 -15.65
C GLY A 88 2.67 -0.27 -14.25
N GLN A 89 3.95 -0.35 -13.90
CA GLN A 89 4.44 0.06 -12.58
C GLN A 89 4.44 1.59 -12.36
N VAL A 90 4.56 2.40 -13.43
CA VAL A 90 4.31 3.85 -13.33
C VAL A 90 2.86 4.10 -12.91
N ILE A 91 1.90 3.43 -13.55
CA ILE A 91 0.46 3.58 -13.24
C ILE A 91 0.17 3.14 -11.80
N VAL A 92 0.78 2.05 -11.31
CA VAL A 92 0.65 1.60 -9.92
C VAL A 92 1.03 2.71 -8.93
N GLY A 93 2.13 3.42 -9.20
CA GLY A 93 2.58 4.56 -8.39
C GLY A 93 1.61 5.74 -8.43
N GLU A 94 1.11 6.08 -9.63
CA GLU A 94 0.12 7.15 -9.81
C GLU A 94 -1.20 6.88 -9.08
N LEU A 95 -1.59 5.62 -8.95
CA LEU A 95 -2.76 5.17 -8.18
C LEU A 95 -2.49 5.06 -6.67
N GLY A 96 -1.33 5.50 -6.19
CA GLY A 96 -0.99 5.54 -4.76
C GLY A 96 -0.58 4.20 -4.16
N SER A 97 -0.32 3.19 -4.98
CA SER A 97 0.27 1.92 -4.53
C SER A 97 1.79 1.98 -4.60
N VAL A 98 2.47 1.08 -3.91
CA VAL A 98 3.94 0.96 -3.96
C VAL A 98 4.31 0.16 -5.21
N PRO A 99 5.05 0.74 -6.18
CA PRO A 99 5.48 0.00 -7.36
C PRO A 99 6.51 -1.07 -6.98
N LEU A 100 6.50 -2.17 -7.73
CA LEU A 100 7.50 -3.23 -7.63
C LEU A 100 8.90 -2.62 -7.77
N SER A 101 9.78 -2.93 -6.83
CA SER A 101 11.18 -2.59 -6.96
C SER A 101 11.81 -3.40 -8.11
N ALA A 102 12.86 -2.88 -8.73
CA ALA A 102 13.60 -3.60 -9.77
C ALA A 102 14.39 -4.81 -9.23
N VAL A 103 14.27 -5.13 -7.93
CA VAL A 103 14.91 -6.30 -7.31
C VAL A 103 14.04 -7.52 -7.55
N ASP A 104 14.63 -8.47 -8.27
CA ASP A 104 14.01 -9.63 -8.90
C ASP A 104 13.21 -10.56 -7.96
N TRP A 105 12.20 -11.20 -8.56
CA TRP A 105 11.50 -12.40 -8.09
C TRP A 105 11.98 -13.64 -8.87
#